data_AF-A0A5P9PH73-F1
#
_entry.id   AF-A0A5P9PH73-F1
#
_cell.length_a   1.000
_cell.length_b   1.000
_cell.length_c   1.000
_cell.angle_alpha   90.00
_cell.angle_beta   90.00
_cell.angle_gamma   90.00
#
_symmetry.space_group_name_H-M   'P 1'
#
loop_
_entity.id
_entity.type
_entity.pdbx_description
1 polymer ?
#
loop_
_entity_poly.entity_id
_entity_poly.type
_entity_poly.pdbx_seq_one_letter_code
_entity_poly.pdbx_strand_id
1 'polypeptide(L)'
;MSGQEAPRLFVTYAHDSPEHKERVERFARFLRVRVGLDVHLDQWYDNLRRDWSAWAVEQLNEADFVVVIASPDYKRRADGAAAPHDGRGSQFETAMLRNELTKDLRAATERILPVVLHGRSADEIPTFLNAYSTTRFHVDSFTDEGVAELLAAITGQGPHPMPERGEWRGGAAAFGHRVLLANGLPWLAGSAHVRSATAHINGVAYADSVVLRPISGEVEPLGFVELDLGAEYRRLTAVVGVLDDADEPFQVGHFRIYLDGSQHQEYRAAFGQPVAVDVDVTGALKLRLEMSRPGAGASPAHSPRNTFRPGRPPELAWGNPSLSP
;
A
#
# COMPACT_ATOMS: atom_id res chain seq x y z
N MET A 1 -33.86 4.02 3.82
CA MET A 1 -33.05 3.75 5.03
C MET A 1 -32.55 2.33 4.88
N SER A 2 -31.28 2.15 4.50
CA SER A 2 -30.72 0.84 4.16
C SER A 2 -30.76 -0.08 5.40
N GLY A 3 -31.58 -1.13 5.33
CA GLY A 3 -31.72 -2.14 6.37
C GLY A 3 -30.52 -3.07 6.36
N GLN A 4 -29.61 -2.87 7.29
CA GLN A 4 -28.57 -3.84 7.62
C GLN A 4 -29.08 -4.63 8.83
N GLU A 5 -29.19 -5.96 8.68
CA GLU A 5 -29.54 -6.85 9.80
C GLU A 5 -28.51 -6.67 10.93
N ALA A 6 -28.96 -6.85 12.18
CA ALA A 6 -28.09 -6.71 13.34
C ALA A 6 -26.96 -7.75 13.26
N PRO A 7 -25.68 -7.37 13.50
CA PRO A 7 -24.57 -8.31 13.43
C PRO A 7 -24.78 -9.52 14.34
N ARG A 8 -24.43 -10.69 13.82
CA ARG A 8 -24.51 -11.95 14.55
C ARG A 8 -23.32 -12.08 15.48
N LEU A 9 -23.59 -12.27 16.76
CA LEU A 9 -22.59 -12.33 17.83
C LEU A 9 -22.63 -13.70 18.49
N PHE A 10 -21.53 -14.44 18.46
CA PHE A 10 -21.40 -15.68 19.25
C PHE A 10 -20.62 -15.42 20.53
N VAL A 11 -21.17 -15.80 21.68
CA VAL A 11 -20.51 -15.65 22.99
C VAL A 11 -19.93 -16.99 23.43
N THR A 12 -18.61 -17.08 23.51
CA THR A 12 -17.87 -18.24 24.03
C THR A 12 -17.26 -17.91 25.40
N TYR A 13 -17.40 -18.85 26.33
CA TYR A 13 -16.95 -18.72 27.72
C TYR A 13 -16.76 -20.13 28.32
N ALA A 14 -16.16 -20.18 29.51
CA ALA A 14 -16.02 -21.43 30.25
C ALA A 14 -17.07 -21.51 31.35
N HIS A 15 -17.56 -22.71 31.64
CA HIS A 15 -18.50 -22.93 32.74
C HIS A 15 -17.73 -22.99 34.08
N ASP A 16 -17.04 -21.91 34.46
CA ASP A 16 -16.20 -21.83 35.68
C ASP A 16 -16.98 -22.06 36.98
N SER A 17 -18.10 -21.34 37.13
CA SER A 17 -18.94 -21.34 38.33
C SER A 17 -20.36 -20.92 37.98
N PRO A 18 -21.39 -21.32 38.76
CA PRO A 18 -22.77 -20.87 38.55
C PRO A 18 -22.89 -19.35 38.46
N GLU A 19 -22.18 -18.62 39.32
CA GLU A 19 -22.18 -17.16 39.34
C GLU A 19 -21.56 -16.56 38.08
N HIS A 20 -20.52 -17.20 37.52
CA HIS A 20 -19.95 -16.77 36.24
C HIS A 20 -20.92 -17.07 35.09
N LYS A 21 -21.55 -18.25 35.06
CA LYS A 21 -22.55 -18.61 34.04
C LYS A 21 -23.72 -17.62 34.03
N GLU A 22 -24.25 -17.27 35.19
CA GLU A 22 -25.32 -16.28 35.32
C GLU A 22 -24.85 -14.89 34.86
N ARG A 23 -23.62 -14.49 35.22
CA ARG A 23 -23.08 -13.19 34.80
C ARG A 23 -22.93 -13.08 33.28
N VAL A 24 -22.45 -14.13 32.63
CA VAL A 24 -22.34 -14.20 31.16
C VAL A 24 -23.72 -14.17 30.51
N GLU A 25 -24.69 -14.89 31.06
CA GLU A 25 -26.07 -14.87 30.55
C GLU A 25 -26.68 -13.48 30.63
N ARG A 26 -26.55 -12.79 31.78
CA ARG A 26 -27.06 -11.42 31.96
C ARG A 26 -26.40 -10.45 30.98
N PHE A 27 -25.10 -10.60 30.73
CA PHE A 27 -24.38 -9.80 29.75
C PHE A 27 -24.88 -10.05 28.32
N ALA A 28 -24.97 -11.31 27.90
CA ALA A 28 -25.47 -11.69 26.58
C ALA A 28 -26.92 -11.23 26.38
N ARG A 29 -27.76 -11.38 27.41
CA ARG A 29 -29.15 -10.90 27.41
C ARG A 29 -29.21 -9.39 27.27
N PHE A 30 -28.34 -8.65 27.95
CA PHE A 30 -28.25 -7.18 27.80
C PHE A 30 -27.92 -6.79 26.35
N LEU A 31 -26.89 -7.40 25.75
CA LEU A 31 -26.54 -7.16 24.35
C LEU A 31 -27.69 -7.49 23.38
N ARG A 32 -28.42 -8.58 23.65
CA ARG A 32 -29.56 -8.99 22.81
C ARG A 32 -30.78 -8.09 22.96
N VAL A 33 -31.22 -7.84 24.20
CA VAL A 33 -32.51 -7.19 24.50
C VAL A 33 -32.39 -5.67 24.52
N ARG A 34 -31.31 -5.12 25.10
CA ARG A 34 -31.15 -3.67 25.27
C ARG A 34 -30.47 -3.00 24.08
N VAL A 35 -29.43 -3.64 23.54
CA VAL A 35 -28.67 -3.11 22.40
C VAL A 35 -29.28 -3.55 21.06
N GLY A 36 -29.81 -4.78 20.98
CA GLY A 36 -30.47 -5.29 19.77
C GLY A 36 -29.56 -6.07 18.83
N LEU A 37 -28.43 -6.62 19.31
CA LEU A 37 -27.57 -7.52 18.53
C LEU A 37 -28.20 -8.91 18.40
N ASP A 38 -27.89 -9.64 17.31
CA ASP A 38 -28.29 -11.04 17.19
C ASP A 38 -27.30 -11.95 17.94
N VAL A 39 -27.49 -12.01 19.26
CA VAL A 39 -26.58 -12.74 20.17
C VAL A 39 -26.97 -14.21 20.27
N HIS A 40 -25.96 -15.08 20.23
CA HIS A 40 -26.07 -16.52 20.43
C HIS A 40 -25.21 -16.96 21.62
N LEU A 41 -25.88 -17.60 22.59
CA LEU A 41 -25.28 -18.13 23.81
C LEU A 41 -25.76 -19.57 24.01
N ASP A 42 -24.86 -20.50 24.36
CA ASP A 42 -25.15 -21.93 24.55
C ASP A 42 -26.33 -22.20 25.50
N GLN A 43 -26.46 -21.41 26.57
CA GLN A 43 -27.51 -21.53 27.59
C GLN A 43 -28.93 -21.38 27.04
N TRP A 44 -29.11 -20.75 25.87
CA TRP A 44 -30.43 -20.57 25.26
C TRP A 44 -30.84 -21.71 24.31
N TYR A 45 -29.95 -22.68 24.09
CA TYR A 45 -30.15 -23.79 23.15
C TYR A 45 -30.16 -25.18 23.81
N ASP A 46 -30.27 -25.24 25.14
CA ASP A 46 -30.25 -26.48 25.93
C ASP A 46 -31.58 -27.25 25.96
N ASN A 47 -32.59 -26.74 25.26
CA ASN A 47 -33.95 -27.26 25.24
C ASN A 47 -34.16 -28.50 24.34
N LEU A 48 -33.15 -28.89 23.56
CA LEU A 48 -33.19 -30.03 22.65
C LEU A 48 -31.91 -30.86 22.75
N ARG A 49 -32.00 -32.17 22.47
CA ARG A 49 -30.81 -33.00 22.27
C ARG A 49 -30.04 -32.47 21.06
N ARG A 50 -28.78 -32.09 21.28
CA ARG A 50 -27.95 -31.43 20.27
C ARG A 50 -26.54 -32.00 20.26
N ASP A 51 -25.94 -32.04 19.07
CA ASP A 51 -24.49 -32.18 18.94
C ASP A 51 -23.86 -30.81 19.18
N TRP A 52 -23.32 -30.61 20.39
CA TRP A 52 -22.71 -29.34 20.80
C TRP A 52 -21.48 -28.98 19.99
N SER A 53 -20.73 -29.97 19.48
CA SER A 53 -19.58 -29.71 18.64
C SER A 53 -20.03 -29.19 17.27
N ALA A 54 -21.00 -29.84 16.64
CA ALA A 54 -21.55 -29.38 15.37
C ALA A 54 -22.18 -27.98 15.50
N TRP A 55 -22.92 -27.74 16.57
CA TRP A 55 -23.52 -26.44 16.85
C TRP A 55 -22.47 -25.35 17.08
N ALA A 56 -21.43 -25.61 17.86
CA ALA A 56 -20.36 -24.63 18.09
C ALA A 56 -19.62 -24.29 16.79
N VAL A 57 -19.37 -25.26 15.91
CA VAL A 57 -18.79 -25.03 14.57
C VAL A 57 -19.69 -24.12 13.75
N GLU A 58 -20.99 -24.40 13.73
CA GLU A 58 -21.98 -23.57 13.02
C GLU A 58 -21.96 -22.13 13.55
N GLN A 59 -22.04 -21.94 14.87
CA GLN A 59 -22.00 -20.60 15.47
C GLN A 59 -20.68 -19.86 15.18
N LEU A 60 -19.56 -20.56 15.30
CA LEU A 60 -18.24 -19.99 15.02
C LEU A 60 -18.06 -19.59 13.56
N ASN A 61 -18.69 -20.30 12.61
CA ASN A 61 -18.62 -19.97 11.19
C ASN A 61 -19.57 -18.81 10.83
N GLU A 62 -20.81 -18.86 11.31
CA GLU A 62 -21.87 -17.91 10.96
C GLU A 62 -21.76 -16.55 11.65
N ALA A 63 -21.16 -16.48 12.84
CA ALA A 63 -21.08 -15.23 13.57
C ALA A 63 -20.23 -14.18 12.83
N ASP A 64 -20.68 -12.93 12.79
CA ASP A 64 -19.86 -11.81 12.31
C ASP A 64 -18.74 -11.50 13.31
N PHE A 65 -19.06 -11.64 14.60
CA PHE A 65 -18.14 -11.40 15.71
C PHE A 65 -18.22 -12.52 16.75
N VAL A 66 -17.07 -12.86 17.34
CA VAL A 66 -16.99 -13.84 18.43
C VAL A 66 -16.50 -13.14 19.69
N VAL A 67 -17.35 -13.10 20.72
CA VAL A 67 -17.00 -12.54 22.03
C VAL A 67 -16.47 -13.64 22.92
N VAL A 68 -15.23 -13.43 23.37
CA VAL A 68 -14.52 -14.35 24.28
C VAL A 68 -14.55 -13.78 25.68
N ILE A 69 -15.26 -14.43 26.60
CA ILE A 69 -15.31 -13.98 27.99
C ILE A 69 -14.09 -14.49 28.76
N ALA A 70 -13.30 -13.56 29.30
CA ALA A 70 -12.14 -13.87 30.12
C ALA A 70 -12.55 -14.56 31.45
N SER A 71 -11.92 -15.69 31.73
CA SER A 71 -12.06 -16.42 33.00
C SER A 71 -10.85 -17.35 33.24
N PRO A 72 -10.55 -17.71 34.52
CA PRO A 72 -9.45 -18.61 34.84
C PRO A 72 -9.53 -19.96 34.12
N ASP A 73 -10.71 -20.59 34.08
CA ASP A 73 -10.85 -21.87 33.42
C ASP A 73 -10.83 -21.74 31.90
N TYR A 74 -11.36 -20.64 31.34
CA TYR A 74 -11.29 -20.42 29.90
C TYR A 74 -9.85 -20.32 29.45
N LYS A 75 -9.03 -19.49 30.12
CA LYS A 75 -7.59 -19.39 29.85
C LYS A 75 -6.87 -20.72 30.02
N ARG A 76 -7.10 -21.41 31.14
CA ARG A 76 -6.43 -22.70 31.41
C ARG A 76 -6.71 -23.73 30.31
N ARG A 77 -7.97 -23.85 29.89
CA ARG A 77 -8.39 -24.77 28.80
C ARG A 77 -7.83 -24.32 27.46
N ALA A 78 -7.92 -23.03 27.19
CA ALA A 78 -7.47 -22.44 25.95
C ALA A 78 -5.95 -22.56 25.74
N ASP A 79 -5.16 -22.35 26.80
CA ASP A 79 -3.70 -22.43 26.75
C ASP A 79 -3.17 -23.87 26.83
N GLY A 80 -4.06 -24.87 26.85
CA GLY A 80 -3.70 -26.30 26.86
C GLY A 80 -3.24 -26.84 28.21
N ALA A 81 -3.51 -26.12 29.30
CA ALA A 81 -3.15 -26.52 30.66
C ALA A 81 -4.26 -27.35 31.36
N ALA A 82 -5.41 -27.57 30.72
CA ALA A 82 -6.48 -28.43 31.23
C ALA A 82 -6.27 -29.90 30.83
N ALA A 83 -6.81 -30.81 31.65
CA ALA A 83 -6.79 -32.23 31.31
C ALA A 83 -7.67 -32.53 30.08
N PRO A 84 -7.41 -33.59 29.29
CA PRO A 84 -8.16 -33.91 28.07
C PRO A 84 -9.68 -34.14 28.25
N HIS A 85 -10.14 -34.33 29.49
CA HIS A 85 -11.54 -34.54 29.82
C HIS A 85 -12.21 -33.32 30.47
N ASP A 86 -11.45 -32.28 30.85
CA ASP A 86 -11.99 -31.07 31.49
C ASP A 86 -12.37 -30.01 30.44
N GLY A 87 -13.66 -29.75 30.26
CA GLY A 87 -14.14 -28.67 29.40
C GLY A 87 -13.81 -28.85 27.91
N ARG A 88 -14.09 -30.04 27.37
CA ARG A 88 -13.85 -30.39 25.95
C ARG A 88 -14.45 -29.40 24.96
N GLY A 89 -15.62 -28.82 25.26
CA GLY A 89 -16.25 -27.79 24.44
C GLY A 89 -15.37 -26.55 24.29
N SER A 90 -14.97 -25.94 25.40
CA SER A 90 -14.08 -24.76 25.39
C SER A 90 -12.71 -25.07 24.77
N GLN A 91 -12.14 -26.26 25.01
CA GLN A 91 -10.89 -26.68 24.34
C GLN A 91 -11.04 -26.75 22.82
N PHE A 92 -12.16 -27.32 22.34
CA PHE A 92 -12.46 -27.45 20.92
C PHE A 92 -12.67 -26.09 20.25
N GLU A 93 -13.51 -25.22 20.81
CA GLU A 93 -13.75 -23.87 20.30
C GLU A 93 -12.46 -23.06 20.25
N THR A 94 -11.64 -23.13 21.30
CA THR A 94 -10.36 -22.42 21.33
C THR A 94 -9.40 -22.90 20.24
N ALA A 95 -9.34 -24.21 19.98
CA ALA A 95 -8.52 -24.75 18.90
C ALA A 95 -8.93 -24.18 17.53
N MET A 96 -10.23 -24.01 17.29
CA MET A 96 -10.74 -23.36 16.08
C MET A 96 -10.38 -21.87 16.01
N LEU A 97 -10.58 -21.11 17.10
CA LEU A 97 -10.21 -19.68 17.14
C LEU A 97 -8.73 -19.46 16.85
N ARG A 98 -7.85 -20.30 17.40
CA ARG A 98 -6.41 -20.26 17.12
C ARG A 98 -6.09 -20.57 15.67
N ASN A 99 -6.80 -21.53 15.07
CA ASN A 99 -6.64 -21.86 13.66
C ASN A 99 -7.04 -20.68 12.76
N GLU A 100 -8.14 -19.99 13.05
CA GLU A 100 -8.56 -18.79 12.30
C GLU A 100 -7.51 -17.67 12.39
N LEU A 101 -6.98 -17.39 13.59
CA LEU A 101 -5.88 -16.42 13.77
C LEU A 101 -4.60 -16.81 13.02
N THR A 102 -4.33 -18.11 12.88
CA THR A 102 -3.17 -18.60 12.11
C THR A 102 -3.39 -18.43 10.61
N LYS A 103 -4.63 -18.59 10.14
CA LYS A 103 -5.01 -18.49 8.74
C LYS A 103 -5.05 -17.05 8.24
N ASP A 104 -5.67 -16.14 8.99
CA ASP A 104 -5.71 -14.71 8.72
C ASP A 104 -5.71 -13.93 10.04
N LEU A 105 -4.51 -13.55 10.47
CA LEU A 105 -4.32 -12.87 11.75
C LEU A 105 -5.12 -11.57 11.82
N ARG A 106 -5.19 -10.80 10.74
CA ARG A 106 -5.83 -9.48 10.76
C ARG A 106 -7.35 -9.64 10.84
N ALA A 107 -7.94 -10.39 9.93
CA ALA A 107 -9.39 -10.57 9.89
C ALA A 107 -9.90 -11.23 11.18
N ALA A 108 -9.19 -12.24 11.69
CA ALA A 108 -9.57 -12.90 12.93
C ALA A 108 -9.39 -11.99 14.16
N THR A 109 -8.37 -11.11 14.19
CA THR A 109 -8.20 -10.12 15.28
C THR A 109 -9.32 -9.09 15.30
N GLU A 110 -9.81 -8.65 14.14
CA GLU A 110 -10.94 -7.70 14.04
C GLU A 110 -12.29 -8.37 14.41
N ARG A 111 -12.41 -9.69 14.22
CA ARG A 111 -13.62 -10.49 14.49
C ARG A 111 -13.72 -11.04 15.91
N ILE A 112 -12.60 -11.42 16.53
CA ILE A 112 -12.57 -12.05 17.86
C ILE A 112 -12.34 -10.98 18.91
N LEU A 113 -13.32 -10.77 19.78
CA LEU A 113 -13.38 -9.65 20.72
C LEU A 113 -13.24 -10.17 22.17
N PRO A 114 -12.05 -10.05 22.81
CA PRO A 114 -11.86 -10.44 24.20
C PRO A 114 -12.56 -9.47 25.14
N VAL A 115 -13.43 -9.99 26.03
CA VAL A 115 -14.20 -9.21 27.00
C VAL A 115 -13.84 -9.60 28.42
N VAL A 116 -13.56 -8.59 29.25
CA VAL A 116 -13.30 -8.72 30.68
C VAL A 116 -14.49 -8.13 31.44
N LEU A 117 -15.28 -9.00 32.08
CA LEU A 117 -16.42 -8.57 32.88
C LEU A 117 -15.99 -8.05 34.25
N HIS A 118 -16.85 -7.28 34.93
CA HIS A 118 -16.61 -6.79 36.27
C HIS A 118 -16.01 -7.84 37.23
N GLY A 119 -14.90 -7.46 37.89
CA GLY A 119 -14.17 -8.30 38.83
C GLY A 119 -13.29 -9.38 38.20
N ARG A 120 -13.07 -9.35 36.88
CA ARG A 120 -12.14 -10.22 36.16
C ARG A 120 -10.88 -9.46 35.73
N SER A 121 -9.88 -10.19 35.24
CA SER A 121 -8.60 -9.62 34.81
C SER A 121 -8.31 -9.88 33.33
N ALA A 122 -7.56 -8.97 32.72
CA ALA A 122 -6.97 -9.18 31.41
C ALA A 122 -6.02 -10.39 31.35
N ASP A 123 -5.42 -10.75 32.49
CA ASP A 123 -4.57 -11.94 32.61
C ASP A 123 -5.34 -13.25 32.47
N GLU A 124 -6.66 -13.21 32.56
CA GLU A 124 -7.55 -14.36 32.34
C GLU A 124 -7.95 -14.51 30.86
N ILE A 125 -7.39 -13.68 29.96
CA ILE A 125 -7.54 -13.84 28.52
C ILE A 125 -6.55 -14.91 28.02
N PRO A 126 -6.96 -15.82 27.12
CA PRO A 126 -6.06 -16.76 26.47
C PRO A 126 -4.83 -16.11 25.84
N THR A 127 -3.68 -16.76 25.96
CA THR A 127 -2.39 -16.14 25.58
C THR A 127 -2.33 -15.81 24.08
N PHE A 128 -2.92 -16.66 23.24
CA PHE A 128 -2.92 -16.47 21.78
C PHE A 128 -3.75 -15.26 21.30
N LEU A 129 -4.57 -14.65 22.17
CA LEU A 129 -5.30 -13.41 21.87
C LEU A 129 -4.49 -12.15 22.18
N ASN A 130 -3.27 -12.29 22.70
CA ASN A 130 -2.31 -11.20 22.91
C ASN A 130 -2.88 -9.97 23.65
N ALA A 131 -3.52 -10.19 24.81
CA ALA A 131 -4.23 -9.16 25.58
C ALA A 131 -3.47 -7.86 25.90
N TYR A 132 -2.14 -7.87 25.77
CA TYR A 132 -1.24 -6.74 26.02
C TYR A 132 -0.81 -5.99 24.76
N SER A 133 -0.97 -6.57 23.57
CA SER A 133 -0.68 -5.93 22.28
C SER A 133 -1.91 -5.76 21.39
N THR A 134 -3.06 -6.31 21.81
CA THR A 134 -4.34 -6.22 21.11
C THR A 134 -5.40 -5.61 22.04
N THR A 135 -6.38 -4.92 21.47
CA THR A 135 -7.51 -4.36 22.20
C THR A 135 -8.29 -5.45 22.94
N ARG A 136 -8.75 -5.12 24.14
CA ARG A 136 -9.67 -5.92 24.97
C ARG A 136 -10.73 -4.99 25.54
N PHE A 137 -11.93 -5.49 25.76
CA PHE A 137 -13.07 -4.68 26.16
C PHE A 137 -13.41 -4.95 27.63
N HIS A 138 -13.28 -3.93 28.48
CA HIS A 138 -13.70 -4.03 29.88
C HIS A 138 -15.17 -3.63 30.00
N VAL A 139 -15.96 -4.46 30.67
CA VAL A 139 -17.38 -4.21 30.90
C VAL A 139 -17.64 -4.31 32.41
N ASP A 140 -17.50 -3.16 33.08
CA ASP A 140 -17.69 -3.03 34.53
C ASP A 140 -19.17 -2.99 34.94
N SER A 141 -20.04 -2.54 34.04
CA SER A 141 -21.49 -2.49 34.24
C SER A 141 -22.23 -2.75 32.95
N PHE A 142 -23.41 -3.37 33.04
CA PHE A 142 -24.27 -3.61 31.87
C PHE A 142 -25.15 -2.39 31.61
N THR A 143 -24.51 -1.34 31.08
CA THR A 143 -25.15 -0.09 30.63
C THR A 143 -24.66 0.25 29.22
N ASP A 144 -25.31 1.20 28.55
CA ASP A 144 -24.93 1.60 27.19
C ASP A 144 -23.48 2.15 27.17
N GLU A 145 -23.07 2.87 28.22
CA GLU A 145 -21.70 3.36 28.40
C GLU A 145 -20.71 2.22 28.66
N GLY A 146 -21.11 1.24 29.48
CA GLY A 146 -20.25 0.11 29.86
C GLY A 146 -19.91 -0.82 28.70
N VAL A 147 -20.68 -0.79 27.60
CA VAL A 147 -20.41 -1.56 26.38
C VAL A 147 -19.99 -0.70 25.19
N ALA A 148 -19.85 0.62 25.36
CA ALA A 148 -19.65 1.56 24.25
C ALA A 148 -18.43 1.22 23.38
N GLU A 149 -17.30 0.83 23.98
CA GLU A 149 -16.09 0.44 23.24
C GLU A 149 -16.28 -0.85 22.45
N LEU A 150 -16.98 -1.83 23.03
CA LEU A 150 -17.31 -3.09 22.35
C LEU A 150 -18.24 -2.83 21.15
N LEU A 151 -19.23 -1.96 21.33
CA LEU A 151 -20.13 -1.58 20.24
C LEU A 151 -19.43 -0.77 19.15
N ALA A 152 -18.48 0.09 19.52
CA ALA A 152 -17.65 0.79 18.54
C ALA A 152 -16.85 -0.18 17.66
N ALA A 153 -16.30 -1.25 18.25
CA ALA A 153 -15.61 -2.31 17.49
C ALA A 153 -16.56 -3.10 16.57
N ILE A 154 -17.76 -3.43 17.04
CA ILE A 154 -18.77 -4.17 16.25
C ILE A 154 -19.34 -3.34 15.10
N THR A 155 -19.56 -2.04 15.32
CA THR A 155 -20.26 -1.15 14.37
C THR A 155 -19.31 -0.33 13.49
N GLY A 156 -18.03 -0.27 13.85
CA GLY A 156 -17.06 0.66 13.25
C GLY A 156 -17.31 2.13 13.58
N GLN A 157 -18.23 2.44 14.50
CA GLN A 157 -18.61 3.79 14.90
C GLN A 157 -18.10 4.08 16.31
N GLY A 158 -16.88 4.63 16.39
CA GLY A 158 -16.28 5.05 17.66
C GLY A 158 -16.76 6.42 18.15
N PRO A 159 -16.65 6.71 19.45
CA PRO A 159 -17.01 8.02 20.03
C PRO A 159 -16.09 9.16 19.57
N HIS A 160 -14.94 8.82 18.99
CA HIS A 160 -13.93 9.76 18.52
C HIS A 160 -13.73 9.61 17.01
N PRO A 161 -14.60 10.20 16.18
CA PRO A 161 -14.40 10.20 14.74
C PRO A 161 -13.08 10.86 14.38
N MET A 162 -12.42 10.39 13.32
CA MET A 162 -11.18 11.00 12.83
C MET A 162 -11.47 12.48 12.51
N PRO A 163 -10.79 13.43 13.16
CA PRO A 163 -11.03 14.85 12.90
C PRO A 163 -10.55 15.21 11.49
N GLU A 164 -11.09 16.29 10.94
CA GLU A 164 -10.57 16.84 9.69
C GLU A 164 -9.07 17.14 9.84
N ARG A 165 -8.29 16.56 8.93
CA ARG A 165 -6.87 16.85 8.88
C ARG A 165 -6.69 18.25 8.32
N GLY A 166 -6.14 19.15 9.13
CA GLY A 166 -5.75 20.49 8.68
C GLY A 166 -4.63 20.46 7.64
N GLU A 167 -4.38 21.61 7.00
CA GLU A 167 -3.30 21.75 6.04
C GLU A 167 -1.92 21.51 6.70
N TRP A 168 -1.09 20.66 6.08
CA TRP A 168 0.26 20.36 6.56
C TRP A 168 1.20 21.56 6.37
N ARG A 169 1.43 22.33 7.43
CA ARG A 169 2.30 23.52 7.41
C ARG A 169 3.79 23.22 7.28
N GLY A 170 4.21 21.98 7.55
CA GLY A 170 5.58 21.52 7.28
C GLY A 170 5.85 21.24 5.80
N GLY A 171 4.85 21.43 4.93
CA GLY A 171 4.96 21.25 3.49
C GLY A 171 5.58 22.46 2.79
N ALA A 172 5.70 23.61 3.47
CA ALA A 172 6.31 24.82 2.91
C ALA A 172 7.85 24.74 2.78
N ALA A 173 8.47 23.58 3.04
CA ALA A 173 9.92 23.39 2.86
C ALA A 173 10.36 22.01 2.33
N ALA A 174 9.47 21.07 1.97
CA ALA A 174 9.91 19.72 1.56
C ALA A 174 8.97 18.94 0.62
N PHE A 175 8.13 19.62 -0.15
CA PHE A 175 7.64 19.10 -1.42
C PHE A 175 7.81 20.21 -2.46
N GLY A 176 9.04 20.53 -2.83
CA GLY A 176 9.23 21.23 -4.10
C GLY A 176 8.64 20.32 -5.15
N HIS A 177 7.60 20.82 -5.81
CA HIS A 177 6.90 20.10 -6.86
C HIS A 177 7.93 19.43 -7.76
N ARG A 178 7.82 18.12 -7.96
CA ARG A 178 8.60 17.45 -8.98
C ARG A 178 8.24 18.12 -10.30
N VAL A 179 9.09 19.00 -10.81
CA VAL A 179 8.78 19.76 -12.01
C VAL A 179 9.17 18.92 -13.20
N LEU A 180 8.20 18.62 -14.06
CA LEU A 180 8.43 17.89 -15.31
C LEU A 180 9.07 18.85 -16.32
N LEU A 181 10.19 18.48 -16.91
CA LEU A 181 10.98 19.39 -17.76
C LEU A 181 10.34 19.61 -19.13
N ALA A 182 9.53 18.65 -19.60
CA ALA A 182 8.92 18.74 -20.91
C ALA A 182 7.75 19.75 -20.95
N ASN A 183 7.00 19.89 -19.85
CA ASN A 183 5.78 20.71 -19.80
C ASN A 183 5.68 21.66 -18.59
N GLY A 184 6.60 21.57 -17.63
CA GLY A 184 6.54 22.31 -16.36
C GLY A 184 7.48 23.52 -16.26
N LEU A 185 8.47 23.66 -17.17
CA LEU A 185 9.35 24.83 -17.26
C LEU A 185 9.46 25.31 -18.71
N PRO A 186 9.48 26.62 -18.98
CA PRO A 186 9.76 27.13 -20.31
C PRO A 186 11.22 26.82 -20.68
N TRP A 187 11.44 26.31 -21.88
CA TRP A 187 12.80 26.10 -22.39
C TRP A 187 13.42 27.46 -22.75
N LEU A 188 14.62 27.71 -22.25
CA LEU A 188 15.42 28.88 -22.60
C LEU A 188 15.87 28.80 -24.07
N ALA A 189 16.19 27.59 -24.53
CA ALA A 189 16.57 27.29 -25.89
C ALA A 189 16.29 25.81 -26.20
N GLY A 190 16.14 25.47 -27.47
CA GLY A 190 16.08 24.08 -27.91
C GLY A 190 16.27 23.94 -29.41
N SER A 191 16.65 22.74 -29.86
CA SER A 191 16.74 22.42 -31.29
C SER A 191 15.33 22.35 -31.91
N ALA A 192 15.18 22.79 -33.16
CA ALA A 192 13.87 22.83 -33.86
C ALA A 192 13.16 21.47 -33.95
N HIS A 193 13.93 20.38 -33.94
CA HIS A 193 13.43 19.00 -34.02
C HIS A 193 13.17 18.34 -32.66
N VAL A 194 13.30 19.12 -31.58
CA VAL A 194 13.01 18.67 -30.22
C VAL A 194 11.67 19.24 -29.78
N ARG A 195 10.81 18.37 -29.24
CA ARG A 195 9.48 18.75 -28.77
C ARG A 195 9.09 18.00 -27.51
N SER A 196 8.19 18.58 -26.74
CA SER A 196 7.48 17.86 -25.68
C SER A 196 6.44 16.94 -26.29
N ALA A 197 6.49 15.65 -25.98
CA ALA A 197 5.54 14.64 -26.44
C ALA A 197 5.58 13.39 -25.56
N THR A 198 4.61 12.50 -25.74
CA THR A 198 4.70 11.14 -25.17
C THR A 198 5.75 10.33 -25.94
N ALA A 199 6.68 9.70 -25.21
CA ALA A 199 7.65 8.76 -25.76
C ALA A 199 7.31 7.33 -25.33
N HIS A 200 7.47 6.37 -26.24
CA HIS A 200 7.40 4.94 -25.90
C HIS A 200 8.82 4.39 -25.96
N ILE A 201 9.30 3.84 -24.84
CA ILE A 201 10.65 3.30 -24.71
C ILE A 201 10.56 1.93 -24.05
N ASN A 202 10.97 0.88 -24.77
CA ASN A 202 10.94 -0.51 -24.33
C ASN A 202 9.56 -0.96 -23.81
N GLY A 203 8.50 -0.57 -24.52
CA GLY A 203 7.11 -0.90 -24.19
C GLY A 203 6.47 -0.07 -23.07
N VAL A 204 7.19 0.93 -22.52
CA VAL A 204 6.69 1.83 -21.47
C VAL A 204 6.39 3.21 -22.07
N ALA A 205 5.20 3.74 -21.79
CA ALA A 205 4.80 5.09 -22.19
C ALA A 205 5.22 6.14 -21.14
N TYR A 206 5.96 7.15 -21.58
CA TYR A 206 6.40 8.31 -20.80
C TYR A 206 5.71 9.57 -21.33
N ALA A 207 4.67 10.03 -20.62
CA ALA A 207 3.76 11.08 -21.09
C ALA A 207 4.43 12.44 -21.32
N ASP A 208 5.40 12.81 -20.48
CA ASP A 208 6.03 14.14 -20.40
C ASP A 208 7.50 14.06 -20.82
N SER A 209 7.74 13.69 -22.08
CA SER A 209 9.09 13.42 -22.58
C SER A 209 9.63 14.52 -23.49
N VAL A 210 10.95 14.68 -23.50
CA VAL A 210 11.67 15.51 -24.47
C VAL A 210 12.11 14.62 -25.61
N VAL A 211 11.49 14.79 -26.78
CA VAL A 211 11.62 13.89 -27.92
C VAL A 211 12.36 14.56 -29.07
N LEU A 212 13.41 13.92 -29.58
CA LEU A 212 14.13 14.30 -30.80
C LEU A 212 13.61 13.48 -31.99
N ARG A 213 13.06 14.17 -33.00
CA ARG A 213 12.72 13.59 -34.31
C ARG A 213 13.10 14.54 -35.45
N PRO A 214 14.30 14.39 -36.03
CA PRO A 214 14.79 15.23 -37.11
C PRO A 214 14.09 14.92 -38.44
N ILE A 215 13.94 15.96 -39.27
CA ILE A 215 13.47 15.80 -40.65
C ILE A 215 14.63 15.29 -41.51
N SER A 216 14.35 14.37 -42.43
CA SER A 216 15.33 13.76 -43.35
C SER A 216 16.19 14.79 -44.09
N GLY A 217 17.53 14.71 -43.95
CA GLY A 217 18.50 15.49 -44.73
C GLY A 217 19.55 16.26 -43.93
N GLU A 218 19.45 16.31 -42.59
CA GLU A 218 20.42 17.01 -41.74
C GLU A 218 21.66 16.16 -41.39
N VAL A 219 22.83 16.79 -41.47
CA VAL A 219 24.14 16.12 -41.44
C VAL A 219 24.58 15.74 -40.01
N GLU A 220 24.10 16.43 -38.97
CA GLU A 220 24.33 16.05 -37.58
C GLU A 220 23.13 16.43 -36.70
N PRO A 221 22.16 15.52 -36.52
CA PRO A 221 20.98 15.80 -35.71
C PRO A 221 21.31 15.72 -34.21
N LEU A 222 21.89 16.81 -33.71
CA LEU A 222 22.03 17.11 -32.29
C LEU A 222 20.72 17.73 -31.77
N GLY A 223 20.01 17.02 -30.91
CA GLY A 223 18.87 17.55 -30.18
C GLY A 223 19.30 18.07 -28.83
N PHE A 224 18.94 19.30 -28.46
CA PHE A 224 19.08 19.75 -27.08
C PHE A 224 17.90 20.60 -26.62
N VAL A 225 17.75 20.69 -25.30
CA VAL A 225 16.94 21.69 -24.60
C VAL A 225 17.74 22.29 -23.45
N GLU A 226 17.60 23.59 -23.22
CA GLU A 226 18.20 24.33 -22.11
C GLU A 226 17.10 24.89 -21.20
N LEU A 227 17.29 24.76 -19.89
CA LEU A 227 16.35 25.18 -18.86
C LEU A 227 17.07 26.01 -17.79
N ASP A 228 16.35 26.98 -17.24
CA ASP A 228 16.77 27.69 -16.03
C ASP A 228 16.41 26.85 -14.80
N LEU A 229 17.41 26.52 -14.00
CA LEU A 229 17.24 25.82 -12.73
C LEU A 229 17.14 26.80 -11.55
N GLY A 230 17.61 28.04 -11.68
CA GLY A 230 17.61 29.03 -10.61
C GLY A 230 18.32 28.61 -9.31
N ALA A 231 19.14 27.55 -9.33
CA ALA A 231 19.68 26.87 -8.14
C ALA A 231 18.61 26.35 -7.15
N GLU A 232 17.38 26.12 -7.61
CA GLU A 232 16.26 25.66 -6.77
C GLU A 232 16.14 24.14 -6.66
N TYR A 233 16.90 23.40 -7.48
CA TYR A 233 16.78 21.95 -7.62
C TYR A 233 18.06 21.24 -7.18
N ARG A 234 17.92 20.02 -6.64
CA ARG A 234 19.04 19.17 -6.24
C ARG A 234 19.16 17.90 -7.05
N ARG A 235 18.09 17.43 -7.68
CA ARG A 235 18.13 16.14 -8.37
C ARG A 235 17.34 16.15 -9.67
N LEU A 236 17.96 15.61 -10.72
CA LEU A 236 17.35 15.32 -12.01
C LEU A 236 17.18 13.81 -12.16
N THR A 237 15.98 13.36 -12.50
CA THR A 237 15.72 11.96 -12.87
C THR A 237 15.02 11.85 -14.22
N ALA A 238 15.38 10.85 -15.03
CA ALA A 238 14.79 10.57 -16.33
C ALA A 238 15.02 9.11 -16.75
N VAL A 239 14.42 8.68 -17.86
CA VAL A 239 14.78 7.45 -18.56
C VAL A 239 15.19 7.82 -19.98
N VAL A 240 16.39 7.47 -20.41
CA VAL A 240 16.83 7.74 -21.80
C VAL A 240 16.74 6.48 -22.66
N GLY A 241 16.41 6.66 -23.93
CA GLY A 241 16.29 5.53 -24.85
C GLY A 241 15.99 5.91 -26.30
N VAL A 242 16.07 4.88 -27.15
CA VAL A 242 15.58 4.92 -28.54
C VAL A 242 14.07 4.69 -28.51
N LEU A 243 13.34 5.45 -29.33
CA LEU A 243 11.88 5.32 -29.41
C LEU A 243 11.48 3.96 -30.01
N ASP A 244 10.40 3.37 -29.48
CA ASP A 244 9.87 2.08 -29.94
C ASP A 244 9.39 2.12 -31.40
N ASP A 245 8.94 3.28 -31.85
CA ASP A 245 8.48 3.55 -33.22
C ASP A 245 9.54 4.27 -34.06
N ALA A 246 10.82 4.17 -33.68
CA ALA A 246 11.92 4.69 -34.47
C ALA A 246 12.02 3.99 -35.83
N ASP A 247 12.18 4.78 -36.88
CA ASP A 247 12.40 4.35 -38.26
C ASP A 247 13.70 3.55 -38.43
N GLU A 248 14.66 3.71 -37.51
CA GLU A 248 15.91 2.94 -37.44
C GLU A 248 16.13 2.49 -35.98
N PRO A 249 15.58 1.34 -35.56
CA PRO A 249 15.69 0.90 -34.16
C PRO A 249 17.13 0.54 -33.78
N PHE A 250 17.96 0.05 -34.71
CA PHE A 250 19.33 -0.37 -34.41
C PHE A 250 20.31 0.81 -34.35
N GLN A 251 20.08 1.71 -33.39
CA GLN A 251 20.93 2.85 -33.10
C GLN A 251 21.34 2.89 -31.63
N VAL A 252 22.44 3.59 -31.35
CA VAL A 252 22.87 3.93 -29.98
C VAL A 252 22.78 5.43 -29.83
N GLY A 253 21.83 5.88 -29.01
CA GLY A 253 21.71 7.27 -28.62
C GLY A 253 22.73 7.63 -27.55
N HIS A 254 23.36 8.78 -27.69
CA HIS A 254 24.23 9.42 -26.72
C HIS A 254 23.49 10.58 -26.08
N PHE A 255 23.38 10.54 -24.75
CA PHE A 255 22.62 11.48 -23.94
C PHE A 255 23.57 12.21 -23.00
N ARG A 256 23.72 13.52 -23.14
CA ARG A 256 24.65 14.32 -22.33
C ARG A 256 23.90 15.33 -21.48
N ILE A 257 24.41 15.54 -20.28
CA ILE A 257 23.89 16.51 -19.32
C ILE A 257 24.97 17.56 -19.09
N TYR A 258 24.62 18.81 -19.31
CA TYR A 258 25.48 19.95 -19.01
C TYR A 258 24.86 20.78 -17.87
N LEU A 259 25.68 21.13 -16.89
CA LEU A 259 25.34 22.04 -15.80
C LEU A 259 26.20 23.29 -15.94
N ASP A 260 25.56 24.45 -16.03
CA ASP A 260 26.25 25.75 -16.20
C ASP A 260 27.30 25.76 -17.33
N GLY A 261 26.99 25.05 -18.43
CA GLY A 261 27.84 24.93 -19.62
C GLY A 261 28.94 23.86 -19.54
N SER A 262 29.14 23.23 -18.38
CA SER A 262 30.12 22.14 -18.21
C SER A 262 29.47 20.77 -18.38
N GLN A 263 30.07 19.89 -19.18
CA GLN A 263 29.57 18.51 -19.33
C GLN A 263 29.72 17.75 -18.01
N HIS A 264 28.61 17.25 -17.48
CA HIS A 264 28.57 16.57 -16.18
C HIS A 264 28.54 15.04 -16.32
N GLN A 265 27.58 14.50 -17.09
CA GLN A 265 27.45 13.05 -17.32
C GLN A 265 27.02 12.74 -18.75
N GLU A 266 27.37 11.54 -19.23
CA GLU A 266 26.96 10.98 -20.53
C GLU A 266 26.42 9.56 -20.34
N TYR A 267 25.29 9.27 -20.97
CA TYR A 267 24.66 7.95 -21.01
C TYR A 267 24.54 7.47 -22.45
N ARG A 268 24.59 6.15 -22.65
CA ARG A 268 24.38 5.52 -23.95
C ARG A 268 23.23 4.53 -23.84
N ALA A 269 22.23 4.67 -24.69
CA ALA A 269 21.08 3.77 -24.71
C ALA A 269 20.85 3.22 -26.12
N ALA A 270 20.68 1.91 -26.22
CA ALA A 270 20.31 1.21 -27.44
C ALA A 270 18.82 0.84 -27.41
N PHE A 271 18.26 0.48 -28.56
CA PHE A 271 16.88 0.00 -28.61
C PHE A 271 16.66 -1.24 -27.74
N GLY A 272 15.55 -1.25 -27.01
CA GLY A 272 15.23 -2.27 -26.00
C GLY A 272 16.14 -2.25 -24.76
N GLN A 273 17.05 -1.28 -24.63
CA GLN A 273 17.99 -1.14 -23.52
C GLN A 273 17.96 0.31 -22.98
N PRO A 274 16.83 0.73 -22.36
CA PRO A 274 16.73 2.06 -21.75
C PRO A 274 17.66 2.19 -20.55
N VAL A 275 18.10 3.41 -20.26
CA VAL A 275 18.98 3.71 -19.13
C VAL A 275 18.30 4.71 -18.20
N ALA A 276 18.24 4.36 -16.91
CA ALA A 276 17.78 5.28 -15.87
C ALA A 276 18.87 6.34 -15.61
N VAL A 277 18.45 7.59 -15.56
CA VAL A 277 19.29 8.75 -15.25
C VAL A 277 18.91 9.28 -13.88
N ASP A 278 19.93 9.54 -13.07
CA ASP A 278 19.82 10.11 -11.74
C ASP A 278 21.07 10.94 -11.45
N VAL A 279 20.90 12.27 -11.41
CA VAL A 279 22.01 13.23 -11.36
C VAL A 279 21.74 14.29 -10.31
N ASP A 280 22.74 14.54 -9.48
CA ASP A 280 22.79 15.70 -8.59
C ASP A 280 23.00 16.99 -9.42
N VAL A 281 22.08 17.94 -9.25
CA VAL A 281 22.10 19.25 -9.92
C VAL A 281 22.14 20.40 -8.91
N THR A 282 22.47 20.10 -7.65
CA THR A 282 22.49 21.06 -6.55
C THR A 282 23.33 22.29 -6.88
N GLY A 283 22.72 23.47 -6.80
CA GLY A 283 23.39 24.75 -7.01
C GLY A 283 23.62 25.14 -8.47
N ALA A 284 23.25 24.29 -9.44
CA ALA A 284 23.34 24.63 -10.85
C ALA A 284 22.27 25.69 -11.21
N LEU A 285 22.66 26.68 -12.02
CA LEU A 285 21.75 27.72 -12.52
C LEU A 285 21.10 27.31 -13.84
N LYS A 286 21.82 26.55 -14.67
CA LYS A 286 21.34 26.11 -15.98
C LYS A 286 21.54 24.63 -16.18
N LEU A 287 20.54 24.01 -16.81
CA LEU A 287 20.58 22.62 -17.25
C LEU A 287 20.43 22.57 -18.76
N ARG A 288 21.30 21.82 -19.42
CA ARG A 288 21.11 21.42 -20.82
C ARG A 288 21.10 19.90 -20.95
N LEU A 289 20.00 19.39 -21.51
CA LEU A 289 19.84 17.99 -21.89
C LEU A 289 20.09 17.87 -23.38
N GLU A 290 21.05 17.02 -23.76
CA GLU A 290 21.44 16.80 -25.14
C GLU A 290 21.25 15.33 -25.51
N MET A 291 20.81 15.06 -26.73
CA MET A 291 20.73 13.73 -27.30
C MET A 291 21.19 13.76 -28.76
N SER A 292 22.02 12.80 -29.13
CA SER A 292 22.59 12.67 -30.47
C SER A 292 22.85 11.21 -30.78
N ARG A 293 23.09 10.91 -32.05
CA ARG A 293 23.77 9.68 -32.45
C ARG A 293 25.10 10.09 -33.07
N PRO A 294 26.26 9.61 -32.57
CA PRO A 294 27.53 9.88 -33.22
C PRO A 294 27.43 9.47 -34.69
N GLY A 295 27.77 10.38 -35.61
CA GLY A 295 27.93 10.01 -37.01
C GLY A 295 28.96 8.88 -37.11
N ALA A 296 28.77 7.96 -38.07
CA ALA A 296 29.78 6.95 -38.38
C ALA A 296 31.06 7.65 -38.89
N GLY A 297 31.90 8.10 -37.97
CA GLY A 297 33.16 8.76 -38.24
C GLY A 297 34.24 7.73 -38.61
N ALA A 298 34.55 7.68 -39.90
CA ALA A 298 35.84 7.30 -40.48
C ALA A 298 36.57 6.06 -39.90
N SER A 299 36.31 4.89 -40.49
CA SER A 299 37.36 3.87 -40.59
C SER A 299 38.47 4.38 -41.52
N PRO A 300 39.76 4.39 -41.11
CA PRO A 300 40.84 4.59 -42.06
C PRO A 300 41.04 3.29 -42.84
N ALA A 301 40.76 3.35 -44.14
CA ALA A 301 41.30 2.53 -45.24
C ALA A 301 40.22 1.90 -46.16
N HIS A 302 40.19 2.44 -47.39
CA HIS A 302 39.98 1.75 -48.66
C HIS A 302 38.74 0.86 -48.88
N SER A 303 37.74 1.41 -49.59
CA SER A 303 37.25 0.87 -50.88
C SER A 303 36.25 1.84 -51.54
N PRO A 304 36.32 2.10 -52.86
CA PRO A 304 35.38 2.97 -53.56
C PRO A 304 34.16 2.18 -54.06
N ARG A 305 33.02 2.89 -54.16
CA ARG A 305 31.69 2.44 -54.62
C ARG A 305 30.81 1.79 -53.55
N ASN A 306 30.30 2.62 -52.66
CA ASN A 306 28.93 2.42 -52.19
C ASN A 306 28.24 3.79 -52.18
N THR A 307 27.06 3.88 -52.78
CA THR A 307 26.19 5.04 -52.70
C THR A 307 25.93 5.30 -51.22
N PHE A 308 26.41 6.43 -50.69
CA PHE A 308 26.09 6.88 -49.34
C PHE A 308 24.57 7.08 -49.28
N ARG A 309 23.84 6.06 -48.81
CA ARG A 309 22.51 6.32 -48.26
C ARG A 309 22.75 7.14 -47.00
N PRO A 310 22.27 8.38 -46.89
CA PRO A 310 22.31 9.08 -45.62
C PRO A 310 21.60 8.19 -44.60
N GLY A 311 22.29 7.82 -43.52
CA GLY A 311 21.68 7.04 -42.45
C GLY A 311 20.45 7.78 -41.94
N ARG A 312 19.36 7.05 -41.68
CA ARG A 312 18.11 7.65 -41.17
C ARG A 312 18.40 8.45 -39.89
N PRO A 313 17.75 9.59 -39.65
CA PRO A 313 18.02 10.42 -38.47
C PRO A 313 17.75 9.65 -37.16
N PRO A 314 18.40 10.01 -36.05
CA PRO A 314 18.17 9.39 -34.76
C PRO A 314 16.84 9.83 -34.18
N GLU A 315 16.17 8.91 -33.50
CA GLU A 315 14.87 9.11 -32.87
C GLU A 315 14.98 8.67 -31.41
N LEU A 316 15.22 9.67 -30.56
CA LEU A 316 15.67 9.50 -29.19
C LEU A 316 14.76 10.29 -28.26
N ALA A 317 14.70 9.87 -26.99
CA ALA A 317 13.93 10.59 -25.99
C ALA A 317 14.57 10.58 -24.60
N TRP A 318 14.36 11.68 -23.88
CA TRP A 318 14.36 11.71 -22.44
C TRP A 318 12.92 11.48 -21.96
N GLY A 319 12.65 10.31 -21.40
CA GLY A 319 11.39 9.89 -20.81
C GLY A 319 11.17 10.49 -19.42
N ASN A 320 10.10 11.26 -19.27
CA ASN A 320 9.70 11.95 -18.03
C ASN A 320 10.87 12.60 -17.25
N PRO A 321 11.73 13.42 -17.90
CA PRO A 321 12.74 14.16 -17.17
C PRO A 321 12.07 15.06 -16.14
N SER A 322 12.62 15.02 -14.92
CA SER A 322 11.99 15.67 -13.77
C SER A 322 13.02 16.17 -12.76
N LEU A 323 12.76 17.34 -12.21
CA LEU A 323 13.60 17.98 -11.19
C LEU A 323 12.91 17.93 -9.83
N SER A 324 13.70 17.69 -8.78
CA SER A 324 13.26 17.83 -7.39
C SER A 324 14.25 18.70 -6.61
N PRO A 325 13.78 19.44 -5.59
CA PRO A 325 14.61 20.27 -4.72
C PRO A 325 15.55 19.47 -3.82
#